data_AF-A0A521LHF2-F1
#
_entry.id   AF-A0A521LHF2-F1
#
_cell.length_a   1.000
_cell.length_b   1.000
_cell.length_c   1.000
_cell.angle_alpha   90.00
_cell.angle_beta   90.00
_cell.angle_gamma   90.00
#
_symmetry.space_group_name_H-M   'P 1'
#
loop_
_entity.id
_entity.type
_entity.pdbx_description
1 polymer ?
#
loop_
_entity_poly.entity_id
_entity_poly.type
_entity_poly.pdbx_seq_one_letter_code
_entity_poly.pdbx_strand_id
1 'polypeptide(L)'
;MAELSPRSTPLSRRGVLTAAVVGPACPRLPVGREEELSAKCSEWWALDAEFDHLTAQRSIAEAAVLQQFGRLRQLPPSDPTTRLLGLIDRQFEVFDRRNARCIKSIGALPARTIQDVANKLTIVARLLGDEGGIEAEIVSEAACLLSKYAIRP
;
A
#
# COMPACT_ATOMS: atom_id res chain seq x y z
N MET A 1 1.01 30.34 19.88
CA MET A 1 0.17 30.40 18.67
C MET A 1 0.24 29.04 18.00
N ALA A 2 -0.92 28.45 17.74
CA ALA A 2 -1.06 27.08 17.24
C ALA A 2 -0.79 27.04 15.73
N GLU A 3 0.12 26.17 15.30
CA GLU A 3 0.22 25.76 13.90
C GLU A 3 -0.24 24.30 13.80
N LEU A 4 -1.36 24.13 13.10
CA LEU A 4 -1.98 22.86 12.77
C LEU A 4 -1.09 22.11 11.78
N SER A 5 -0.59 20.93 12.16
CA SER A 5 -0.02 19.98 11.19
C SER A 5 -1.01 19.71 10.06
N PRO A 6 -0.57 19.65 8.80
CA PRO A 6 -1.41 19.18 7.72
C PRO A 6 -1.69 17.70 7.95
N ARG A 7 -2.92 17.39 8.40
CA ARG A 7 -3.46 16.04 8.36
C ARG A 7 -3.38 15.57 6.91
N SER A 8 -2.70 14.45 6.68
CA SER A 8 -2.76 13.68 5.45
C SER A 8 -4.22 13.57 5.03
N THR A 9 -4.55 14.16 3.88
CA THR A 9 -5.89 14.09 3.31
C THR A 9 -6.26 12.61 3.17
N PRO A 10 -7.37 12.14 3.77
CA PRO A 10 -7.84 10.78 3.52
C PRO A 10 -8.07 10.66 2.01
N LEU A 11 -7.44 9.67 1.40
CA LEU A 11 -7.69 9.30 0.00
C LEU A 11 -9.21 9.15 -0.16
N SER A 12 -9.80 10.03 -0.97
CA SER A 12 -11.25 10.09 -1.12
C SER A 12 -11.77 8.73 -1.58
N ARG A 13 -12.62 8.10 -0.75
CA ARG A 13 -13.30 6.80 -0.99
C ARG A 13 -13.97 6.71 -2.36
N ARG A 14 -14.30 7.85 -2.99
CA ARG A 14 -14.91 7.94 -4.32
C ARG A 14 -13.92 7.77 -5.48
N GLY A 15 -12.62 7.94 -5.28
CA GLY A 15 -11.62 7.79 -6.34
C GLY A 15 -11.34 6.33 -6.70
N VAL A 16 -11.43 5.43 -5.72
CA VAL A 16 -11.03 4.01 -5.88
C VAL A 16 -12.15 3.16 -6.50
N LEU A 17 -13.41 3.56 -6.36
CA LEU A 17 -14.57 2.74 -6.76
C LEU A 17 -15.14 3.02 -8.17
N THR A 18 -14.70 4.08 -8.87
CA THR A 18 -15.40 4.56 -10.10
C THR A 18 -14.86 3.96 -11.41
N ALA A 19 -14.04 2.91 -11.38
CA ALA A 19 -13.46 2.29 -12.60
C ALA A 19 -14.04 0.90 -12.95
N ALA A 20 -15.07 0.43 -12.25
CA ALA A 20 -15.59 -0.94 -12.42
C ALA A 20 -16.78 -1.09 -13.40
N VAL A 21 -17.17 -0.04 -14.12
CA VAL A 21 -18.32 -0.11 -15.04
C VAL A 21 -17.89 0.31 -16.43
N VAL A 22 -17.37 -0.63 -17.22
CA VAL A 22 -17.72 -0.91 -18.63
C VAL A 22 -16.92 -2.15 -19.05
N GLY A 23 -17.62 -3.24 -19.36
CA GLY A 23 -17.15 -4.22 -20.36
C GLY A 23 -18.16 -4.23 -21.53
N PRO A 24 -17.85 -4.84 -22.68
CA PRO A 24 -16.59 -5.46 -23.10
C PRO A 24 -16.09 -4.98 -24.49
N ALA A 25 -14.77 -5.00 -24.70
CA ALA A 25 -14.13 -5.29 -25.99
C ALA A 25 -12.63 -5.46 -25.73
N CYS A 26 -12.15 -6.71 -25.59
CA CYS A 26 -10.72 -6.99 -25.50
C CYS A 26 -10.17 -7.26 -26.91
N PRO A 27 -9.50 -6.30 -27.58
CA PRO A 27 -8.64 -6.63 -28.70
C PRO A 27 -7.47 -7.49 -28.18
N ARG A 28 -7.17 -8.58 -28.89
CA ARG A 28 -6.00 -9.43 -28.62
C ARG A 28 -4.73 -8.59 -28.79
N LEU A 29 -4.16 -8.14 -27.67
CA LEU A 29 -2.90 -7.41 -27.61
C LEU A 29 -1.75 -8.38 -27.25
N PRO A 30 -0.52 -8.12 -27.73
CA PRO A 30 0.58 -9.10 -27.74
C PRO A 30 0.98 -9.62 -26.35
N VAL A 31 1.53 -10.84 -26.37
CA VAL A 31 1.86 -11.74 -25.24
C VAL A 31 2.88 -11.15 -24.26
N GLY A 32 3.70 -10.17 -24.66
CA GLY A 32 4.71 -9.54 -23.78
C GLY A 32 4.17 -8.62 -22.67
N ARG A 33 2.86 -8.40 -22.58
CA ARG A 33 2.22 -7.55 -21.55
C ARG A 33 1.75 -8.30 -20.30
N GLU A 34 1.74 -9.63 -20.34
CA GLU A 34 1.28 -10.46 -19.23
C GLU A 34 2.27 -10.41 -18.04
N GLU A 35 3.56 -10.31 -18.33
CA GLU A 35 4.61 -10.15 -17.32
C GLU A 35 4.63 -8.75 -16.68
N GLU A 36 4.11 -7.73 -17.37
CA GLU A 36 4.19 -6.34 -16.93
C GLU A 36 3.36 -6.07 -15.67
N LEU A 37 2.14 -6.61 -15.60
CA LEU A 37 1.29 -6.45 -14.42
C LEU A 37 1.85 -7.23 -13.23
N SER A 38 2.29 -8.48 -13.45
CA SER A 38 2.89 -9.30 -12.39
C SER A 38 4.15 -8.64 -11.81
N ALA A 39 5.01 -8.09 -12.67
CA ALA A 39 6.19 -7.34 -12.25
C ALA A 39 5.83 -6.10 -11.43
N LYS A 40 4.79 -5.35 -11.83
CA LYS A 40 4.32 -4.18 -11.08
C LYS A 40 3.70 -4.55 -9.74
N CYS A 41 2.93 -5.63 -9.67
CA CYS A 41 2.42 -6.15 -8.41
C CYS A 41 3.56 -6.60 -7.48
N SER A 42 4.60 -7.22 -8.02
CA SER A 42 5.79 -7.62 -7.25
C SER A 42 6.58 -6.42 -6.74
N GLU A 43 6.75 -5.39 -7.57
CA GLU A 43 7.35 -4.11 -7.16
C GLU A 43 6.56 -3.49 -6.00
N TRP A 44 5.23 -3.54 -6.07
CA TRP A 44 4.38 -3.05 -4.99
C TRP A 44 4.54 -3.83 -3.69
N TRP A 45 4.57 -5.17 -3.74
CA TRP A 45 4.79 -5.99 -2.54
C TRP A 45 6.15 -5.73 -1.89
N ALA A 46 7.19 -5.47 -2.68
CA ALA A 46 8.48 -5.06 -2.13
C ALA A 46 8.40 -3.71 -1.41
N LEU A 47 7.64 -2.75 -1.95
CA LEU A 47 7.39 -1.46 -1.30
C LEU A 47 6.57 -1.61 -0.02
N ASP A 48 5.55 -2.47 0.00
CA ASP A 48 4.71 -2.76 1.19
C ASP A 48 5.57 -3.34 2.32
N ALA A 49 6.42 -4.31 2.02
CA ALA A 49 7.33 -4.89 3.00
C ALA A 49 8.35 -3.87 3.55
N GLU A 50 8.82 -2.95 2.71
CA GLU A 50 9.72 -1.88 3.14
C GLU A 50 8.99 -0.86 4.04
N PHE A 51 7.73 -0.55 3.73
CA PHE A 51 6.87 0.28 4.56
C PHE A 51 6.62 -0.33 5.95
N ASP A 52 6.30 -1.63 6.01
CA ASP A 52 6.16 -2.38 7.27
C ASP A 52 7.45 -2.33 8.09
N HIS A 53 8.60 -2.51 7.43
CA HIS A 53 9.90 -2.45 8.07
C HIS A 53 10.17 -1.08 8.71
N LEU A 54 9.88 0.01 7.99
CA LEU A 54 10.04 1.37 8.52
C LEU A 54 9.06 1.67 9.65
N THR A 55 7.83 1.15 9.55
CA THR A 55 6.81 1.28 10.61
C THR A 55 7.27 0.59 11.87
N ALA A 56 7.85 -0.60 11.76
CA ALA A 56 8.45 -1.31 12.88
C ALA A 56 9.63 -0.54 13.49
N GLN A 57 10.56 -0.04 12.67
CA GLN A 57 11.68 0.76 13.15
C GLN A 57 11.22 2.02 13.90
N ARG A 58 10.23 2.74 13.35
CA ARG A 58 9.65 3.92 13.99
C ARG A 58 9.03 3.56 15.35
N SER A 59 8.25 2.49 15.38
CA SER A 59 7.60 2.00 16.61
C SER A 59 8.62 1.61 17.68
N ILE A 60 9.73 0.97 17.31
CA ILE A 60 10.83 0.64 18.24
C ILE A 60 11.47 1.91 18.80
N ALA A 61 11.76 2.89 17.95
CA ALA A 61 12.31 4.17 18.40
C ALA A 61 11.35 4.90 19.35
N GLU A 62 10.07 4.96 19.02
CA GLU A 62 9.04 5.55 19.88
C GLU A 62 8.87 4.81 21.22
N ALA A 63 8.93 3.48 21.20
CA ALA A 63 8.89 2.66 22.40
C ALA A 63 10.09 2.94 23.32
N ALA A 64 11.29 3.15 22.75
CA ALA A 64 12.47 3.51 23.54
C ALA A 64 12.30 4.88 24.23
N VAL A 65 11.72 5.87 23.52
CA VAL A 65 11.37 7.18 24.11
C VAL A 65 10.35 7.02 25.24
N LEU A 66 9.31 6.21 25.02
CA LEU A 66 8.30 5.91 26.03
C LEU A 66 8.90 5.25 27.27
N GLN A 67 9.80 4.28 27.10
CA GLN A 67 10.46 3.61 28.22
C GLN A 67 11.34 4.58 29.02
N GLN A 68 12.07 5.48 28.34
CA GLN A 68 12.97 6.41 29.01
C GLN A 68 12.24 7.54 29.74
N PHE A 69 11.13 8.05 29.17
CA PHE A 69 10.49 9.28 29.66
C PHE A 69 9.05 9.10 30.15
N GLY A 70 8.48 7.90 30.04
CA GLY A 70 7.10 7.58 30.42
C GLY A 70 6.02 8.19 29.53
N ARG A 71 6.39 8.95 28.49
CA ARG A 71 5.48 9.58 27.52
C ARG A 71 6.21 9.89 26.22
N LEU A 72 5.48 9.87 25.11
CA LEU A 72 5.97 10.44 23.86
C LEU A 72 6.15 11.95 24.06
N ARG A 73 7.36 12.44 23.78
CA ARG A 73 7.72 13.85 23.87
C ARG A 73 8.71 14.18 22.78
N GLN A 74 8.73 15.45 22.36
CA GLN A 74 9.80 15.95 21.53
C GLN A 74 11.12 15.86 22.31
N LEU A 75 12.10 15.26 21.66
CA LEU A 75 13.47 15.19 22.15
C LEU A 75 14.28 16.37 21.60
N PRO A 76 15.38 16.73 22.27
CA PRO A 76 16.27 17.77 21.77
C PRO A 76 16.76 17.47 20.34
N PRO A 77 17.06 18.48 19.51
CA PRO A 77 17.63 18.25 18.17
C PRO A 77 18.96 17.50 18.18
N SER A 78 19.71 17.58 19.29
CA SER A 78 20.97 16.88 19.50
C SER A 78 20.79 15.39 19.84
N ASP A 79 19.58 14.94 20.15
CA ASP A 79 19.31 13.55 20.48
C ASP A 79 19.36 12.67 19.21
N PRO A 80 20.10 11.54 19.22
CA PRO A 80 20.20 10.65 18.07
C PRO A 80 18.84 10.09 17.63
N THR A 81 17.89 9.91 18.55
CA THR A 81 16.53 9.43 18.26
C THR A 81 15.74 10.44 17.45
N THR A 82 15.89 11.74 17.73
CA THR A 82 15.29 12.82 16.92
C THR A 82 15.75 12.73 15.47
N ARG A 83 17.05 12.52 15.26
CA ARG A 83 17.63 12.39 13.92
C ARG A 83 17.13 11.12 13.21
N LEU A 84 17.04 10.00 13.92
CA LEU A 84 16.54 8.74 13.38
C LEU A 84 15.07 8.86 12.95
N LEU A 85 14.19 9.35 13.84
CA LEU A 85 12.77 9.56 13.53
C LEU A 85 12.59 10.51 12.33
N GLY A 86 13.34 11.62 12.29
CA GLY A 86 13.29 12.54 11.15
C GLY A 86 13.80 11.94 9.84
N LEU A 87 14.72 10.96 9.87
CA LEU A 87 15.12 10.21 8.67
C LEU A 87 14.01 9.26 8.22
N ILE A 88 13.39 8.55 9.16
CA ILE A 88 12.28 7.63 8.89
C ILE A 88 11.09 8.40 8.30
N ASP A 89 10.73 9.57 8.87
CA ASP A 89 9.62 10.40 8.37
C ASP A 89 9.85 10.85 6.92
N ARG A 90 11.08 11.26 6.58
CA ARG A 90 11.44 11.60 5.18
C ARG A 90 11.35 10.39 4.26
N GLN A 91 11.70 9.20 4.74
CA GLN A 91 11.55 7.98 3.96
C GLN A 91 10.08 7.70 3.69
N PHE A 92 9.20 7.83 4.70
CA PHE A 92 7.74 7.70 4.49
C PHE A 92 7.20 8.65 3.42
N GLU A 93 7.61 9.92 3.40
CA GLU A 93 7.20 10.86 2.33
C GLU A 93 7.66 10.42 0.92
N VAL A 94 8.80 9.73 0.82
CA VAL A 94 9.27 9.15 -0.44
C VAL A 94 8.47 7.89 -0.77
N PHE A 95 8.12 7.06 0.22
CA PHE A 95 7.27 5.89 0.05
C PHE A 95 5.89 6.27 -0.46
N ASP A 96 5.21 7.24 0.15
CA ASP A 96 3.87 7.66 -0.26
C ASP A 96 3.83 8.02 -1.75
N ARG A 97 4.84 8.75 -2.23
CA ARG A 97 4.98 9.11 -3.64
C ARG A 97 5.26 7.91 -4.54
N ARG A 98 6.09 6.96 -4.10
CA ARG A 98 6.40 5.74 -4.87
C ARG A 98 5.18 4.81 -4.91
N ASN A 99 4.53 4.59 -3.79
CA ASN A 99 3.33 3.78 -3.63
C ASN A 99 2.19 4.29 -4.51
N ALA A 100 1.89 5.60 -4.44
CA ALA A 100 0.86 6.22 -5.28
C ALA A 100 1.13 6.04 -6.78
N ARG A 101 2.39 6.18 -7.22
CA ARG A 101 2.78 5.92 -8.62
C ARG A 101 2.64 4.45 -9.00
N CYS A 102 3.03 3.55 -8.10
CA CYS A 102 2.96 2.11 -8.32
C CYS A 102 1.50 1.65 -8.47
N ILE A 103 0.63 2.03 -7.52
CA ILE A 103 -0.81 1.75 -7.56
C ILE A 103 -1.47 2.32 -8.81
N LYS A 104 -1.16 3.57 -9.18
CA LYS A 104 -1.67 4.17 -10.42
C LYS A 104 -1.26 3.36 -11.65
N SER A 105 -0.01 2.86 -11.69
CA SER A 105 0.50 2.06 -12.80
C SER A 105 -0.19 0.69 -12.87
N ILE A 106 -0.36 0.01 -11.74
CA ILE A 106 -1.11 -1.25 -11.64
C ILE A 106 -2.56 -1.05 -12.09
N GLY A 107 -3.21 0.03 -11.66
CA GLY A 107 -4.57 0.38 -12.03
C GLY A 107 -4.76 0.57 -13.54
N ALA A 108 -3.76 1.14 -14.21
CA ALA A 108 -3.80 1.40 -15.66
C ALA A 108 -3.58 0.13 -16.53
N LEU A 109 -2.94 -0.91 -15.99
CA LEU A 109 -2.70 -2.15 -16.72
C LEU A 109 -3.95 -3.03 -16.70
N PRO A 110 -4.48 -3.51 -17.84
CA PRO A 110 -5.65 -4.39 -17.84
C PRO A 110 -5.31 -5.77 -17.26
N ALA A 111 -6.19 -6.32 -16.43
CA ALA A 111 -6.11 -7.71 -16.03
C ALA A 111 -6.58 -8.61 -17.18
N ARG A 112 -5.79 -9.63 -17.52
CA ARG A 112 -6.06 -10.53 -18.67
C ARG A 112 -6.31 -11.96 -18.22
N THR A 113 -5.77 -12.33 -17.07
CA THR A 113 -5.96 -13.65 -16.46
C THR A 113 -6.73 -13.56 -15.15
N ILE A 114 -7.25 -14.69 -14.67
CA ILE A 114 -7.81 -14.79 -13.32
C ILE A 114 -6.73 -14.45 -12.27
N GLN A 115 -5.47 -14.83 -12.54
CA GLN A 115 -4.35 -14.52 -11.66
C GLN A 115 -4.07 -13.02 -11.58
N ASP A 116 -4.19 -12.28 -12.69
CA ASP A 116 -4.07 -10.82 -12.70
C ASP A 116 -5.13 -10.14 -11.85
N VAL A 117 -6.38 -10.61 -11.96
CA VAL A 117 -7.49 -10.12 -11.14
C VAL A 117 -7.21 -10.42 -9.68
N ALA A 118 -6.80 -11.65 -9.35
CA ALA A 118 -6.45 -12.05 -8.00
C ALA A 118 -5.34 -11.16 -7.43
N ASN A 119 -4.24 -10.94 -8.16
CA ASN A 119 -3.13 -10.09 -7.73
C ASN A 119 -3.59 -8.65 -7.40
N LYS A 120 -4.41 -8.05 -8.26
CA LYS A 120 -4.97 -6.72 -8.02
C LYS A 120 -5.88 -6.69 -6.78
N LEU A 121 -6.73 -7.69 -6.62
CA LEU A 121 -7.62 -7.78 -5.46
C LEU A 121 -6.84 -7.98 -4.16
N THR A 122 -5.78 -8.78 -4.15
CA THR A 122 -4.93 -8.95 -2.96
C THR A 122 -4.30 -7.62 -2.54
N ILE A 123 -3.81 -6.81 -3.50
CA ILE A 123 -3.28 -5.47 -3.23
C ILE A 123 -4.36 -4.56 -2.66
N VAL A 124 -5.56 -4.56 -3.24
CA VAL A 124 -6.69 -3.77 -2.73
C VAL A 124 -7.11 -4.21 -1.34
N ALA A 125 -7.20 -5.52 -1.07
CA ALA A 125 -7.50 -6.05 0.25
C ALA A 125 -6.47 -5.59 1.29
N ARG A 126 -5.18 -5.60 0.94
CA ARG A 126 -4.10 -5.12 1.80
C ARG A 126 -4.23 -3.62 2.09
N LEU A 127 -4.50 -2.80 1.07
CA LEU A 127 -4.73 -1.36 1.23
C LEU A 127 -5.96 -1.03 2.09
N LEU A 128 -7.01 -1.84 2.00
CA LEU A 128 -8.23 -1.68 2.82
C LEU A 128 -8.04 -2.23 4.24
N GLY A 129 -7.16 -3.21 4.42
CA GLY A 129 -6.95 -3.91 5.68
C GLY A 129 -6.52 -3.02 6.83
N ASP A 130 -5.76 -1.95 6.54
CA ASP A 130 -5.32 -0.98 7.55
C ASP A 130 -6.48 -0.14 8.12
N GLU A 131 -7.59 0.00 7.40
CA GLU A 131 -8.81 0.65 7.90
C GLU A 131 -9.71 -0.33 8.69
N GLY A 132 -9.48 -1.64 8.53
CA GLY A 132 -10.38 -2.70 8.98
C GLY A 132 -11.73 -2.69 8.25
N GLY A 133 -12.58 -3.66 8.56
CA GLY A 133 -13.96 -3.70 8.05
C GLY A 133 -14.23 -4.82 7.04
N ILE A 134 -15.53 -5.02 6.79
CA ILE A 134 -16.04 -6.16 6.03
C ILE A 134 -15.63 -6.11 4.55
N GLU A 135 -15.37 -4.92 4.01
CA GLU A 135 -14.95 -4.73 2.63
C GLU A 135 -13.57 -5.37 2.38
N ALA A 136 -12.62 -5.22 3.31
CA ALA A 136 -11.30 -5.84 3.19
C ALA A 136 -11.40 -7.37 3.23
N GLU A 137 -12.26 -7.90 4.11
CA GLU A 137 -12.52 -9.34 4.24
C GLU A 137 -13.12 -9.93 2.96
N ILE A 138 -14.15 -9.29 2.41
CA ILE A 138 -14.80 -9.72 1.15
C ILE A 138 -13.80 -9.73 0.00
N VAL A 139 -13.00 -8.66 -0.16
CA VAL A 139 -12.00 -8.57 -1.24
C VAL A 139 -10.91 -9.62 -1.06
N SER A 140 -10.44 -9.85 0.17
CA SER A 140 -9.45 -10.88 0.50
C SER A 140 -9.96 -12.29 0.19
N GLU A 141 -11.21 -12.59 0.58
CA GLU A 141 -11.85 -13.87 0.26
C GLU A 141 -11.94 -14.10 -1.25
N ALA A 142 -12.39 -13.09 -2.00
CA ALA A 142 -12.49 -13.14 -3.46
C ALA A 142 -11.11 -13.39 -4.11
N ALA A 143 -10.07 -12.69 -3.67
CA ALA A 143 -8.71 -12.87 -4.17
C ALA A 143 -8.19 -14.30 -3.91
N CYS A 144 -8.47 -14.84 -2.71
CA CYS A 144 -8.08 -16.19 -2.32
C CYS A 144 -8.79 -17.26 -3.17
N LEU A 145 -10.10 -17.12 -3.40
CA LEU A 145 -10.85 -18.03 -4.24
C LEU A 145 -10.32 -18.03 -5.68
N LEU A 146 -10.16 -16.84 -6.28
CA LEU A 146 -9.69 -16.71 -7.66
C LEU A 146 -8.29 -17.31 -7.85
N SER A 147 -7.39 -17.11 -6.89
CA SER A 147 -6.04 -17.71 -6.92
C SER A 147 -6.10 -19.25 -6.91
N LYS A 148 -7.04 -19.86 -6.16
CA LYS A 148 -7.23 -21.32 -6.14
C LYS A 148 -7.75 -21.85 -7.47
N TYR A 149 -8.63 -21.11 -8.15
CA TYR A 149 -9.19 -21.51 -9.45
C TYR A 149 -8.23 -21.28 -10.61
N ALA A 150 -7.29 -20.35 -10.52
CA ALA A 150 -6.25 -20.14 -11.53
C ALA A 150 -5.30 -21.34 -11.71
N ILE A 151 -5.25 -22.25 -10.72
CA ILE A 151 -4.35 -23.43 -10.71
C ILE A 151 -5.05 -24.68 -11.28
N ARG A 152 -6.38 -24.66 -11.48
CA ARG A 152 -7.11 -25.80 -12.05
C ARG A 152 -7.26 -25.62 -13.56
N PRO A 153 -6.71 -26.55 -14.38
CA PRO A 153 -6.81 -26.51 -15.83
C PRO A 153 -8.24 -26.70 -16.35
#